data_AF-A0A124GAY3-F1
#
_entry.id   AF-A0A124GAY3-F1
#
_cell.length_a   1.000
_cell.length_b   1.000
_cell.length_c   1.000
_cell.angle_alpha   90.00
_cell.angle_beta   90.00
_cell.angle_gamma   90.00
#
_symmetry.space_group_name_H-M   'P 1'
#
loop_
_entity.id
_entity.type
_entity.pdbx_description
1 polymer ?
#
loop_
_entity_poly.entity_id
_entity_poly.type
_entity_poly.pdbx_seq_one_letter_code
_entity_poly.pdbx_strand_id
1 'polypeptide(L)'
;MVDKNRIIDRHGAGTLLELFVERTRQHRADDIGKAFHATLTELHNDGTIDVLEAARTIISSSISQHDFFTVMHVYCDLIPTLQAEVPAMLAAVKALTGRAGNDLASGMPNGAYRTWAEQGDRARTTLVTIDKEEPENAAYVFLSLQALAANSPDEALTEAIAYLEGPAAPARSAAAKAIGTIVLVTPEARSRATDALAAARATADDNSLGHILTAICEIARVHPDMEASAVALIQTAAPQVGDHAIHQLSFELMFHGEELPPAIVAGLTAIMQKVAIGNRGTLENIDAAGGKLVSHGRLDEALALITPLIAAHGELASFETLDGFSYALLQLAPDQLAKVMVGWLLSCNPNLGRATLSLVGDYHGDSPLVLEVDRATRGLADADRVLLAHRAIGYLFLHPITAASLVLGLLRGVAEAPRNAMAEILFDPLLINYSGELADWLGDRAKIASDPAQPVIEELLGRLDAYIDGLRKAGRIKELRPSERERLIESHRQHESMRQAHKQAEKKSILMSVVSRSVLLYGNRSISRFEGPDGKTQRHEMKLHSFSHSIESPRLDILEPFDLDYTLRLFRAMCMVAKP
;
A
#
# COMPACT_ATOMS: atom_id res chain seq x y z
N MET A 1 -18.32 47.51 -17.98
CA MET A 1 -18.82 48.64 -17.17
C MET A 1 -19.88 48.25 -16.13
N VAL A 2 -20.85 47.37 -16.43
CA VAL A 2 -21.95 47.03 -15.48
C VAL A 2 -21.50 46.26 -14.22
N ASP A 3 -20.33 45.61 -14.22
CA ASP A 3 -19.84 44.87 -13.04
C ASP A 3 -19.02 45.71 -12.03
N LYS A 4 -18.32 46.76 -12.49
CA LYS A 4 -17.38 47.53 -11.64
C LYS A 4 -18.08 48.17 -10.44
N ASN A 5 -19.18 48.87 -10.67
CA ASN A 5 -19.95 49.52 -9.61
C ASN A 5 -20.55 48.50 -8.62
N ARG A 6 -21.07 47.37 -9.12
CA ARG A 6 -21.63 46.33 -8.25
C ARG A 6 -20.57 45.72 -7.34
N ILE A 7 -19.35 45.51 -7.83
CA ILE A 7 -18.22 45.03 -7.02
C ILE A 7 -17.89 46.04 -5.92
N ILE A 8 -17.77 47.32 -6.27
CA ILE A 8 -17.47 48.40 -5.31
C ILE A 8 -18.58 48.49 -4.23
N ASP A 9 -19.85 48.48 -4.64
CA ASP A 9 -20.99 48.54 -3.71
C ASP A 9 -21.00 47.33 -2.76
N ARG A 10 -20.72 46.13 -3.28
CA ARG A 10 -20.65 44.89 -2.48
C ARG A 10 -19.46 44.87 -1.53
N HIS A 11 -18.31 45.39 -1.95
CA HIS A 11 -17.14 45.58 -1.09
C HIS A 11 -17.47 46.56 0.05
N GLY A 12 -18.04 47.74 -0.26
CA GLY A 12 -18.44 48.72 0.75
C GLY A 12 -19.52 48.22 1.73
N ALA A 13 -20.37 47.28 1.29
CA ALA A 13 -21.36 46.62 2.12
C ALA A 13 -20.83 45.40 2.90
N GLY A 14 -19.55 45.02 2.72
CA GLY A 14 -18.97 43.82 3.35
C GLY A 14 -19.52 42.50 2.81
N THR A 15 -20.16 42.51 1.64
CA THR A 15 -20.82 41.33 1.03
C THR A 15 -20.13 40.85 -0.27
N LEU A 16 -18.82 41.08 -0.37
CA LEU A 16 -18.03 40.72 -1.53
C LEU A 16 -17.93 39.20 -1.73
N LEU A 17 -17.92 38.43 -0.64
CA LEU A 17 -17.82 36.97 -0.69
C LEU A 17 -19.11 36.35 -1.24
N GLU A 18 -20.29 36.87 -0.87
CA GLU A 18 -21.56 36.45 -1.47
C GLU A 18 -21.58 36.74 -2.96
N LEU A 19 -20.98 37.86 -3.41
CA LEU A 19 -20.87 38.16 -4.83
C LEU A 19 -20.02 37.11 -5.56
N PHE A 20 -18.94 36.61 -4.96
CA PHE A 20 -18.13 35.54 -5.56
C PHE A 20 -18.95 34.27 -5.76
N VAL A 21 -19.74 33.88 -4.74
CA VAL A 21 -20.62 32.71 -4.81
C VAL A 21 -21.72 32.90 -5.85
N GLU A 22 -22.39 34.06 -5.85
CA GLU A 22 -23.42 34.42 -6.82
C GLU A 22 -22.90 34.29 -8.26
N ARG A 23 -21.72 34.85 -8.53
CA ARG A 23 -21.12 34.88 -9.87
C ARG A 23 -20.66 33.51 -10.33
N THR A 24 -20.01 32.75 -9.47
CA THR A 24 -19.48 31.41 -9.82
C THR A 24 -20.62 30.42 -10.06
N ARG A 25 -21.74 30.54 -9.35
CA ARG A 25 -22.94 29.69 -9.55
C ARG A 25 -23.74 30.06 -10.80
N GLN A 26 -23.78 31.34 -11.18
CA GLN A 26 -24.55 31.82 -12.34
C GLN A 26 -23.83 31.60 -13.68
N HIS A 27 -22.50 31.53 -13.70
CA HIS A 27 -21.72 31.48 -14.93
C HIS A 27 -20.60 30.43 -14.85
N ARG A 28 -20.91 29.17 -15.19
CA ARG A 28 -19.93 28.08 -15.37
C ARG A 28 -19.10 28.16 -16.66
N ALA A 29 -19.23 29.22 -17.47
CA ALA A 29 -18.55 29.36 -18.77
C ALA A 29 -17.38 30.37 -18.67
N ASP A 30 -16.20 29.96 -19.15
CA ASP A 30 -14.87 30.53 -18.85
C ASP A 30 -14.68 32.03 -19.13
N ASP A 31 -15.41 32.65 -20.06
CA ASP A 31 -15.13 34.03 -20.48
C ASP A 31 -15.68 35.08 -19.51
N ILE A 32 -16.83 34.82 -18.87
CA ILE A 32 -17.45 35.75 -17.90
C ILE A 32 -16.68 35.71 -16.58
N GLY A 33 -16.20 34.53 -16.16
CA GLY A 33 -15.34 34.37 -14.99
C GLY A 33 -14.02 35.14 -15.12
N LYS A 34 -13.36 35.03 -16.29
CA LYS A 34 -12.12 35.78 -16.58
C LYS A 34 -12.31 37.30 -16.53
N ALA A 35 -13.40 37.81 -17.12
CA ALA A 35 -13.69 39.25 -17.09
C ALA A 35 -13.99 39.76 -15.67
N PHE A 36 -14.68 38.95 -14.86
CA PHE A 36 -14.94 39.25 -13.46
C PHE A 36 -13.64 39.31 -12.64
N HIS A 37 -12.77 38.30 -12.78
CA HIS A 37 -11.48 38.25 -12.11
C HIS A 37 -10.60 39.44 -12.53
N ALA A 38 -10.51 39.73 -13.83
CA ALA A 38 -9.76 40.88 -14.34
C ALA A 38 -10.26 42.22 -13.75
N THR A 39 -11.57 42.38 -13.59
CA THR A 39 -12.15 43.60 -12.99
C THR A 39 -11.81 43.71 -11.50
N LEU A 40 -11.84 42.59 -10.75
CA LEU A 40 -11.43 42.57 -9.34
C LEU A 40 -9.95 42.90 -9.18
N THR A 41 -9.08 42.34 -10.04
CA THR A 41 -7.65 42.62 -10.05
C THR A 41 -7.38 44.09 -10.38
N GLU A 42 -8.04 44.66 -11.39
CA GLU A 42 -7.92 46.08 -11.75
C GLU A 42 -8.30 46.98 -10.56
N LEU A 43 -9.47 46.74 -9.96
CA LEU A 43 -9.98 47.50 -8.81
C LEU A 43 -9.12 47.37 -7.56
N HIS A 44 -8.44 46.24 -7.38
CA HIS A 44 -7.51 46.08 -6.27
C HIS A 44 -6.21 46.85 -6.53
N ASN A 45 -5.64 46.63 -7.71
CA ASN A 45 -4.33 47.16 -8.07
C ASN A 45 -4.35 48.69 -8.28
N ASP A 46 -5.50 49.27 -8.64
CA ASP A 46 -5.70 50.73 -8.69
C ASP A 46 -6.03 51.36 -7.32
N GLY A 47 -6.18 50.53 -6.27
CA GLY A 47 -6.48 50.95 -4.90
C GLY A 47 -7.95 51.32 -4.64
N THR A 48 -8.86 51.08 -5.60
CA THR A 48 -10.29 51.37 -5.41
C THR A 48 -10.93 50.50 -4.33
N ILE A 49 -10.53 49.23 -4.24
CA ILE A 49 -10.98 48.30 -3.19
C ILE A 49 -9.81 47.47 -2.66
N ASP A 50 -9.91 46.96 -1.43
CA ASP A 50 -9.01 45.93 -0.92
C ASP A 50 -9.72 44.56 -0.99
N VAL A 51 -9.50 43.81 -2.08
CA VAL A 51 -10.06 42.46 -2.24
C VAL A 51 -9.54 41.51 -1.16
N LEU A 52 -8.32 41.72 -0.64
CA LEU A 52 -7.73 40.86 0.38
C LEU A 52 -8.34 41.07 1.77
N GLU A 53 -9.03 42.19 2.02
CA GLU A 53 -9.69 42.46 3.30
C GLU A 53 -10.71 41.38 3.67
N ALA A 54 -11.52 40.97 2.69
CA ALA A 54 -12.51 39.92 2.87
C ALA A 54 -11.87 38.53 3.05
N ALA A 55 -10.66 38.29 2.49
CA ALA A 55 -9.90 37.08 2.75
C ALA A 55 -9.30 37.06 4.17
N ARG A 56 -8.73 38.18 4.63
CA ARG A 56 -8.15 38.28 5.99
C ARG A 56 -9.17 38.06 7.09
N THR A 57 -10.43 38.45 6.83
CA THR A 57 -11.55 38.27 7.76
C THR A 57 -12.39 37.03 7.47
N ILE A 58 -11.92 36.14 6.58
CA ILE A 58 -12.71 34.99 6.12
C ILE A 58 -13.11 34.07 7.27
N ILE A 59 -12.30 33.94 8.32
CA ILE A 59 -12.57 33.08 9.49
C ILE A 59 -13.87 33.49 10.19
N SER A 60 -14.16 34.79 10.29
CA SER A 60 -15.37 35.32 10.93
C SER A 60 -16.55 35.53 9.96
N SER A 61 -16.40 35.17 8.68
CA SER A 61 -17.45 35.35 7.69
C SER A 61 -18.61 34.37 7.86
N SER A 62 -19.82 34.82 7.51
CA SER A 62 -21.10 34.09 7.61
C SER A 62 -21.33 33.07 6.49
N ILE A 63 -20.46 33.01 5.48
CA ILE A 63 -20.62 32.06 4.36
C ILE A 63 -20.53 30.61 4.86
N SER A 64 -21.27 29.70 4.23
CA SER A 64 -21.23 28.28 4.58
C SER A 64 -19.88 27.64 4.23
N GLN A 65 -19.55 26.48 4.82
CA GLN A 65 -18.32 25.76 4.47
C GLN A 65 -18.29 25.35 2.98
N HIS A 66 -19.45 24.99 2.42
CA HIS A 66 -19.57 24.66 0.99
C HIS A 66 -19.25 25.88 0.10
N ASP A 67 -19.75 27.05 0.47
CA ASP A 67 -19.50 28.29 -0.25
C ASP A 67 -18.08 28.80 -0.07
N PHE A 68 -17.47 28.54 1.09
CA PHE A 68 -16.07 28.87 1.34
C PHE A 68 -15.13 28.26 0.30
N PHE A 69 -15.31 27.00 -0.10
CA PHE A 69 -14.45 26.41 -1.13
C PHE A 69 -14.62 27.08 -2.49
N THR A 70 -15.84 27.54 -2.83
CA THR A 70 -16.07 28.34 -4.04
C THR A 70 -15.30 29.66 -3.98
N VAL A 71 -15.40 30.36 -2.85
CA VAL A 71 -14.67 31.61 -2.58
C VAL A 71 -13.16 31.41 -2.63
N MET A 72 -12.66 30.33 -2.02
CA MET A 72 -11.25 30.00 -1.96
C MET A 72 -10.66 29.79 -3.36
N HIS A 73 -11.39 29.11 -4.25
CA HIS A 73 -10.98 28.96 -5.64
C HIS A 73 -10.83 30.31 -6.36
N VAL A 74 -11.79 31.22 -6.18
CA VAL A 74 -11.70 32.57 -6.74
C VAL A 74 -10.45 33.30 -6.24
N TYR A 75 -10.13 33.20 -4.94
CA TYR A 75 -8.89 33.79 -4.42
C TYR A 75 -7.63 33.13 -4.99
N CYS A 76 -7.60 31.81 -5.16
CA CYS A 76 -6.45 31.12 -5.76
C CYS A 76 -6.18 31.61 -7.19
N ASP A 77 -7.22 31.94 -7.95
CA ASP A 77 -7.10 32.53 -9.29
C ASP A 77 -6.65 34.00 -9.27
N LEU A 78 -7.10 34.77 -8.28
CA LEU A 78 -6.78 36.19 -8.16
C LEU A 78 -5.35 36.44 -7.66
N ILE A 79 -4.95 35.75 -6.58
CA ILE A 79 -3.70 35.98 -5.83
C ILE A 79 -2.48 36.22 -6.74
N PRO A 80 -2.20 35.40 -7.78
CA PRO A 80 -1.02 35.58 -8.63
C PRO A 80 -0.94 36.94 -9.33
N THR A 81 -2.05 37.65 -9.49
CA THR A 81 -2.13 38.92 -10.26
C THR A 81 -2.32 40.16 -9.39
N LEU A 82 -2.54 40.00 -8.09
CA LEU A 82 -2.77 41.11 -7.17
C LEU A 82 -1.47 41.83 -6.81
N GLN A 83 -1.54 43.16 -6.74
CA GLN A 83 -0.50 44.01 -6.19
C GLN A 83 -0.81 44.29 -4.72
N ALA A 84 -0.03 43.68 -3.83
CA ALA A 84 -0.20 43.86 -2.39
C ALA A 84 1.16 43.85 -1.70
N GLU A 85 1.23 44.44 -0.51
CA GLU A 85 2.38 44.28 0.37
C GLU A 85 2.41 42.88 0.97
N VAL A 86 3.61 42.36 1.21
CA VAL A 86 3.82 40.99 1.74
C VAL A 86 3.00 40.72 3.01
N PRO A 87 2.97 41.59 4.04
CA PRO A 87 2.16 41.34 5.23
C PRO A 87 0.67 41.15 4.93
N ALA A 88 0.11 41.93 4.00
CA ALA A 88 -1.31 41.89 3.66
C ALA A 88 -1.66 40.60 2.89
N MET A 89 -0.81 40.20 1.94
CA MET A 89 -0.98 38.95 1.19
C MET A 89 -0.82 37.74 2.11
N LEU A 90 0.23 37.71 2.93
CA LEU A 90 0.50 36.61 3.84
C LEU A 90 -0.64 36.40 4.83
N ALA A 91 -1.17 37.50 5.41
CA ALA A 91 -2.31 37.42 6.31
C ALA A 91 -3.56 36.84 5.63
N ALA A 92 -3.81 37.20 4.37
CA ALA A 92 -4.95 36.68 3.60
C ALA A 92 -4.81 35.18 3.32
N VAL A 93 -3.64 34.73 2.85
CA VAL A 93 -3.39 33.32 2.53
C VAL A 93 -3.42 32.45 3.78
N LYS A 94 -2.88 32.94 4.90
CA LYS A 94 -3.00 32.27 6.20
C LYS A 94 -4.45 32.11 6.64
N ALA A 95 -5.27 33.15 6.52
CA ALA A 95 -6.67 33.09 6.91
C ALA A 95 -7.47 32.10 6.03
N LEU A 96 -7.19 32.07 4.72
CA LEU A 96 -7.78 31.09 3.80
C LEU A 96 -7.39 29.65 4.17
N THR A 97 -6.09 29.40 4.35
CA THR A 97 -5.57 28.08 4.73
C THR A 97 -6.11 27.63 6.07
N GLY A 98 -6.12 28.52 7.07
CA GLY A 98 -6.65 28.26 8.40
C GLY A 98 -8.15 27.91 8.41
N ARG A 99 -8.96 28.55 7.56
CA ARG A 99 -10.39 28.21 7.42
C ARG A 99 -10.62 26.91 6.65
N ALA A 100 -9.75 26.55 5.72
CA ALA A 100 -9.84 25.27 5.01
C ALA A 100 -9.57 24.06 5.91
N GLY A 101 -8.76 24.22 6.96
CA GLY A 101 -8.47 23.18 7.94
C GLY A 101 -7.76 21.98 7.31
N ASN A 102 -8.17 20.76 7.68
CA ASN A 102 -7.55 19.51 7.22
C ASN A 102 -8.20 18.94 5.93
N ASP A 103 -8.89 19.78 5.15
CA ASP A 103 -9.44 19.35 3.87
C ASP A 103 -8.30 19.10 2.85
N LEU A 104 -8.46 18.13 1.94
CA LEU A 104 -7.48 17.82 0.91
C LEU A 104 -7.17 19.03 -0.01
N ALA A 105 -8.09 19.99 -0.09
CA ALA A 105 -7.96 21.25 -0.84
C ALA A 105 -7.25 22.38 -0.08
N SER A 106 -6.96 22.21 1.22
CA SER A 106 -6.42 23.27 2.10
C SER A 106 -5.10 23.87 1.65
N GLY A 107 -4.30 23.13 0.87
CA GLY A 107 -3.03 23.60 0.32
C GLY A 107 -3.14 24.50 -0.92
N MET A 108 -4.31 24.66 -1.54
CA MET A 108 -4.44 25.44 -2.78
C MET A 108 -3.99 26.91 -2.67
N PRO A 109 -4.35 27.66 -1.60
CA PRO A 109 -3.86 29.04 -1.41
C PRO A 109 -2.34 29.15 -1.38
N ASN A 110 -1.64 28.13 -0.86
CA ASN A 110 -0.18 28.10 -0.81
C ASN A 110 0.46 28.03 -2.20
N GLY A 111 -0.15 27.30 -3.14
CA GLY A 111 0.31 27.24 -4.53
C GLY A 111 0.15 28.59 -5.25
N ALA A 112 -1.00 29.24 -5.05
CA ALA A 112 -1.23 30.58 -5.59
C ALA A 112 -0.26 31.62 -5.00
N TYR A 113 -0.02 31.55 -3.68
CA TYR A 113 0.95 32.39 -2.99
C TYR A 113 2.37 32.21 -3.53
N ARG A 114 2.82 30.97 -3.79
CA ARG A 114 4.15 30.74 -4.36
C ARG A 114 4.32 31.45 -5.70
N THR A 115 3.34 31.31 -6.59
CA THR A 115 3.31 31.96 -7.91
C THR A 115 3.35 33.49 -7.79
N TRP A 116 2.67 34.03 -6.78
CA TRP A 116 2.71 35.46 -6.47
C TRP A 116 4.07 35.91 -5.92
N ALA A 117 4.71 35.09 -5.07
CA ALA A 117 6.00 35.37 -4.44
C ALA A 117 7.19 35.25 -5.40
N GLU A 118 7.07 34.49 -6.50
CA GLU A 118 8.05 34.38 -7.58
C GLU A 118 8.28 35.72 -8.32
N GLN A 119 7.45 36.73 -8.10
CA GLN A 119 7.51 38.02 -8.77
C GLN A 119 8.31 39.06 -7.97
N GLY A 120 9.31 39.67 -8.63
CA GLY A 120 10.10 40.76 -8.03
C GLY A 120 10.84 40.33 -6.76
N ASP A 121 10.83 41.18 -5.74
CA ASP A 121 11.51 40.94 -4.46
C ASP A 121 10.62 40.27 -3.39
N ARG A 122 9.39 39.87 -3.74
CA ARG A 122 8.38 39.41 -2.76
C ARG A 122 8.85 38.21 -1.93
N ALA A 123 9.53 37.25 -2.54
CA ALA A 123 10.12 36.13 -1.82
C ALA A 123 11.16 36.59 -0.77
N ARG A 124 12.08 37.49 -1.14
CA ARG A 124 13.08 38.07 -0.22
C ARG A 124 12.41 38.84 0.91
N THR A 125 11.46 39.71 0.56
CA THR A 125 10.71 40.49 1.54
C THR A 125 9.95 39.58 2.50
N THR A 126 9.41 38.45 2.03
CA THR A 126 8.74 37.47 2.91
C THR A 126 9.71 36.87 3.91
N LEU A 127 10.87 36.37 3.46
CA LEU A 127 11.87 35.77 4.35
C LEU A 127 12.34 36.77 5.43
N VAL A 128 12.48 38.05 5.09
CA VAL A 128 12.83 39.10 6.06
C VAL A 128 11.69 39.43 7.02
N THR A 129 10.44 39.33 6.59
CA THR A 129 9.26 39.80 7.35
C THR A 129 8.72 38.75 8.30
N ILE A 130 8.83 37.46 7.97
CA ILE A 130 8.24 36.39 8.77
C ILE A 130 9.00 36.17 10.08
N ASP A 131 8.25 35.93 11.15
CA ASP A 131 8.82 35.46 12.40
C ASP A 131 9.17 33.98 12.27
N LYS A 132 10.47 33.68 12.27
CA LYS A 132 10.98 32.31 12.14
C LYS A 132 10.68 31.42 13.35
N GLU A 133 10.34 31.99 14.51
CA GLU A 133 10.00 31.22 15.71
C GLU A 133 8.55 30.75 15.71
N GLU A 134 7.67 31.41 14.96
CA GLU A 134 6.26 31.06 14.82
C GLU A 134 6.10 29.81 13.93
N PRO A 135 5.62 28.66 14.45
CA PRO A 135 5.54 27.41 13.69
C PRO A 135 4.68 27.51 12.41
N GLU A 136 3.61 28.31 12.43
CA GLU A 136 2.75 28.53 11.26
C GLU A 136 3.49 29.18 10.08
N ASN A 137 4.62 29.86 10.33
CA ASN A 137 5.44 30.47 9.28
C ASN A 137 6.31 29.46 8.53
N ALA A 138 6.51 28.24 9.04
CA ALA A 138 7.37 27.24 8.41
C ALA A 138 6.96 26.94 6.96
N ALA A 139 5.65 26.83 6.69
CA ALA A 139 5.15 26.65 5.33
C ALA A 139 5.59 27.78 4.39
N TYR A 140 5.59 29.02 4.87
CA TYR A 140 5.93 30.21 4.08
C TYR A 140 7.45 30.43 3.96
N VAL A 141 8.25 29.94 4.93
CA VAL A 141 9.71 29.79 4.74
C VAL A 141 9.97 28.90 3.53
N PHE A 142 9.38 27.70 3.52
CA PHE A 142 9.55 26.74 2.42
C PHE A 142 9.09 27.32 1.07
N LEU A 143 7.87 27.87 1.00
CA LEU A 143 7.32 28.42 -0.24
C LEU A 143 8.13 29.61 -0.76
N SER A 144 8.62 30.48 0.13
CA SER A 144 9.42 31.65 -0.27
C SER A 144 10.81 31.24 -0.74
N LEU A 145 11.44 30.25 -0.11
CA LEU A 145 12.70 29.69 -0.60
C LEU A 145 12.53 29.03 -1.97
N GLN A 146 11.44 28.28 -2.20
CA GLN A 146 11.13 27.74 -3.53
C GLN A 146 10.89 28.83 -4.57
N ALA A 147 10.13 29.86 -4.22
CA ALA A 147 9.87 31.00 -5.12
C ALA A 147 11.16 31.76 -5.45
N LEU A 148 12.04 31.96 -4.47
CA LEU A 148 13.36 32.57 -4.68
C LEU A 148 14.23 31.69 -5.60
N ALA A 149 14.20 30.37 -5.41
CA ALA A 149 14.98 29.42 -6.19
C ALA A 149 14.60 29.40 -7.68
N ALA A 150 13.37 29.79 -8.04
CA ALA A 150 12.94 29.88 -9.43
C ALA A 150 13.74 30.94 -10.24
N ASN A 151 14.20 32.00 -9.57
CA ASN A 151 14.92 33.11 -10.19
C ASN A 151 16.40 33.17 -9.80
N SER A 152 16.73 32.78 -8.56
CA SER A 152 18.08 32.86 -7.98
C SER A 152 18.39 31.60 -7.13
N PRO A 153 18.69 30.44 -7.73
CA PRO A 153 18.95 29.20 -7.01
C PRO A 153 20.07 29.29 -5.95
N ASP A 154 21.18 29.94 -6.29
CA ASP A 154 22.35 30.10 -5.39
C ASP A 154 22.04 30.99 -4.17
N GLU A 155 21.22 32.02 -4.38
CA GLU A 155 20.75 32.90 -3.32
C GLU A 155 19.76 32.17 -2.41
N ALA A 156 18.80 31.44 -3.00
CA ALA A 156 17.87 30.60 -2.25
C ALA A 156 18.59 29.54 -1.42
N LEU A 157 19.64 28.91 -1.95
CA LEU A 157 20.47 27.97 -1.20
C LEU A 157 21.16 28.66 -0.03
N THR A 158 21.70 29.86 -0.23
CA THR A 158 22.37 30.63 0.83
C THR A 158 21.40 30.98 1.96
N GLU A 159 20.21 31.47 1.63
CA GLU A 159 19.15 31.75 2.60
C GLU A 159 18.66 30.48 3.30
N ALA A 160 18.45 29.38 2.56
CA ALA A 160 18.01 28.12 3.14
C ALA A 160 19.03 27.57 4.14
N ILE A 161 20.34 27.66 3.84
CA ILE A 161 21.40 27.28 4.78
C ILE A 161 21.34 28.14 6.05
N ALA A 162 21.12 29.45 5.92
CA ALA A 162 21.00 30.34 7.08
C ALA A 162 19.80 29.99 7.97
N TYR A 163 18.65 29.61 7.39
CA TYR A 163 17.51 29.12 8.17
C TYR A 163 17.79 27.75 8.81
N LEU A 164 18.48 26.87 8.09
CA LEU A 164 18.85 25.53 8.56
C LEU A 164 19.79 25.59 9.78
N GLU A 165 20.70 26.55 9.82
CA GLU A 165 21.60 26.82 10.96
C GLU A 165 20.91 27.57 12.12
N GLY A 166 19.69 28.07 11.89
CA GLY A 166 18.93 28.86 12.86
C GLY A 166 18.39 28.07 14.06
N PRO A 167 18.00 28.76 15.15
CA PRO A 167 17.54 28.11 16.38
C PRO A 167 16.11 27.53 16.28
N ALA A 168 15.28 28.01 15.35
CA ALA A 168 13.86 27.64 15.25
C ALA A 168 13.64 26.33 14.46
N ALA A 169 13.22 25.27 15.16
CA ALA A 169 13.04 23.95 14.56
C ALA A 169 12.07 23.90 13.36
N PRO A 170 10.88 24.53 13.40
CA PRO A 170 9.97 24.51 12.26
C PRO A 170 10.57 25.15 11.00
N ALA A 171 11.33 26.24 11.17
CA ALA A 171 12.01 26.90 10.06
C ALA A 171 13.18 26.07 9.52
N ARG A 172 13.91 25.33 10.38
CA ARG A 172 14.94 24.37 9.93
C ARG A 172 14.34 23.26 9.07
N SER A 173 13.24 22.66 9.51
CA SER A 173 12.51 21.64 8.74
C SER A 173 12.11 22.15 7.35
N ALA A 174 11.53 23.36 7.31
CA ALA A 174 11.13 24.01 6.06
C ALA A 174 12.32 24.29 5.13
N ALA A 175 13.44 24.76 5.69
CA ALA A 175 14.66 25.03 4.95
C ALA A 175 15.33 23.76 4.41
N ALA A 176 15.42 22.69 5.22
CA ALA A 176 15.90 21.39 4.78
C ALA A 176 15.06 20.87 3.61
N LYS A 177 13.73 20.92 3.74
CA LYS A 177 12.80 20.55 2.66
C LYS A 177 13.02 21.41 1.41
N ALA A 178 13.24 22.71 1.56
CA ALA A 178 13.51 23.59 0.42
C ALA A 178 14.80 23.21 -0.30
N ILE A 179 15.89 22.96 0.44
CA ILE A 179 17.20 22.55 -0.10
C ILE A 179 17.07 21.34 -1.03
N GLY A 180 16.30 20.33 -0.64
CA GLY A 180 16.05 19.14 -1.47
C GLY A 180 15.35 19.42 -2.81
N THR A 181 14.70 20.59 -2.95
CA THR A 181 13.95 20.99 -4.16
C THR A 181 14.65 22.04 -5.01
N ILE A 182 15.78 22.60 -4.56
CA ILE A 182 16.54 23.61 -5.30
C ILE A 182 17.32 22.91 -6.44
N VAL A 183 17.37 23.55 -7.61
CA VAL A 183 18.18 23.06 -8.73
C VAL A 183 19.65 23.37 -8.47
N LEU A 184 20.44 22.35 -8.15
CA LEU A 184 21.87 22.46 -7.81
C LEU A 184 22.78 22.17 -9.01
N VAL A 185 22.93 23.17 -9.88
CA VAL A 185 23.62 23.02 -11.17
C VAL A 185 25.12 22.72 -11.01
N THR A 186 25.81 23.41 -10.09
CA THR A 186 27.26 23.31 -9.94
C THR A 186 27.67 22.29 -8.87
N PRO A 187 28.81 21.59 -9.03
CA PRO A 187 29.36 20.72 -8.00
C PRO A 187 29.57 21.44 -6.66
N GLU A 188 29.94 22.73 -6.69
CA GLU A 188 30.13 23.55 -5.50
C GLU A 188 28.81 23.79 -4.77
N ALA A 189 27.72 24.08 -5.48
CA ALA A 189 26.39 24.22 -4.88
C ALA A 189 25.92 22.89 -4.27
N ARG A 190 26.19 21.77 -4.94
CA ARG A 190 25.89 20.42 -4.42
C ARG A 190 26.65 20.15 -3.12
N SER A 191 27.97 20.33 -3.10
CA SER A 191 28.78 20.16 -1.88
C SER A 191 28.29 21.06 -0.75
N ARG A 192 28.04 22.35 -1.04
CA ARG A 192 27.51 23.30 -0.04
C ARG A 192 26.19 22.82 0.57
N ALA A 193 25.27 22.34 -0.25
CA ALA A 193 23.99 21.81 0.22
C ALA A 193 24.18 20.56 1.09
N THR A 194 24.97 19.58 0.63
CA THR A 194 25.20 18.33 1.37
C THR A 194 25.95 18.56 2.68
N ASP A 195 26.94 19.45 2.69
CA ASP A 195 27.73 19.80 3.87
C ASP A 195 26.85 20.51 4.92
N ALA A 196 25.99 21.43 4.48
CA ALA A 196 25.05 22.11 5.36
C ALA A 196 24.03 21.15 5.99
N LEU A 197 23.45 20.22 5.19
CA LEU A 197 22.56 19.18 5.68
C LEU A 197 23.25 18.27 6.71
N ALA A 198 24.49 17.87 6.43
CA ALA A 198 25.29 17.04 7.33
C ALA A 198 25.62 17.74 8.66
N ALA A 199 25.95 19.05 8.60
CA ALA A 199 26.22 19.85 9.79
C ALA A 199 24.96 20.05 10.66
N ALA A 200 23.82 20.37 10.02
CA ALA A 200 22.55 20.65 10.70
C ALA A 200 22.00 19.47 11.50
N ARG A 201 22.39 18.24 11.13
CA ARG A 201 22.05 17.00 11.85
C ARG A 201 22.35 17.09 13.35
N ALA A 202 23.46 17.73 13.75
CA ALA A 202 23.91 17.74 15.14
C ALA A 202 22.93 18.43 16.10
N THR A 203 22.11 19.36 15.59
CA THR A 203 21.13 20.14 16.36
C THR A 203 19.70 19.86 15.93
N ALA A 204 19.48 18.86 15.07
CA ALA A 204 18.17 18.51 14.55
C ALA A 204 17.34 17.80 15.64
N ASP A 205 16.07 18.20 15.76
CA ASP A 205 15.06 17.35 16.39
C ASP A 205 14.59 16.29 15.37
N ASP A 206 13.74 15.37 15.81
CA ASP A 206 13.30 14.24 14.98
C ASP A 206 12.64 14.70 13.67
N ASN A 207 11.79 15.74 13.74
CA ASN A 207 11.16 16.30 12.55
C ASN A 207 12.18 16.92 11.57
N SER A 208 13.06 17.78 12.07
CA SER A 208 14.12 18.38 11.24
C SER A 208 14.99 17.30 10.61
N LEU A 209 15.31 16.23 11.36
CA LEU A 209 16.13 15.13 10.88
C LEU A 209 15.45 14.38 9.73
N GLY A 210 14.14 14.16 9.80
CA GLY A 210 13.35 13.58 8.71
C GLY A 210 13.45 14.39 7.42
N HIS A 211 13.32 15.72 7.51
CA HIS A 211 13.45 16.60 6.34
C HIS A 211 14.88 16.71 5.82
N ILE A 212 15.89 16.71 6.69
CA ILE A 212 17.30 16.68 6.30
C ILE A 212 17.60 15.41 5.50
N LEU A 213 17.15 14.26 6.00
CA LEU A 213 17.37 12.97 5.35
C LEU A 213 16.55 12.82 4.05
N THR A 214 15.35 13.40 3.98
CA THR A 214 14.59 13.47 2.73
C THR A 214 15.33 14.31 1.69
N ALA A 215 15.81 15.49 2.08
CA ALA A 215 16.51 16.40 1.18
C ALA A 215 17.79 15.79 0.60
N ILE A 216 18.57 15.05 1.40
CA ILE A 216 19.77 14.40 0.88
C ILE A 216 19.45 13.23 -0.08
N CYS A 217 18.32 12.53 0.13
CA CYS A 217 17.83 11.51 -0.81
C CYS A 217 17.44 12.14 -2.14
N GLU A 218 16.67 13.22 -2.12
CA GLU A 218 16.26 13.97 -3.31
C GLU A 218 17.47 14.51 -4.09
N ILE A 219 18.46 15.08 -3.40
CA ILE A 219 19.71 15.53 -4.04
C ILE A 219 20.42 14.35 -4.71
N ALA A 220 20.58 13.20 -4.03
CA ALA A 220 21.28 12.05 -4.59
C ALA A 220 20.50 11.35 -5.71
N ARG A 221 19.17 11.43 -5.70
CA ARG A 221 18.29 10.95 -6.78
C ARG A 221 18.56 11.71 -8.08
N VAL A 222 18.69 13.04 -7.99
CA VAL A 222 18.94 13.91 -9.14
C VAL A 222 20.44 13.95 -9.51
N HIS A 223 21.32 13.80 -8.54
CA HIS A 223 22.78 13.94 -8.68
C HIS A 223 23.52 12.71 -8.14
N PRO A 224 23.79 11.70 -8.99
CA PRO A 224 24.44 10.46 -8.57
C PRO A 224 25.82 10.65 -7.95
N ASP A 225 26.54 11.73 -8.26
CA ASP A 225 27.82 12.07 -7.63
C ASP A 225 27.68 12.32 -6.11
N MET A 226 26.47 12.59 -5.62
CA MET A 226 26.18 12.80 -4.20
C MET A 226 25.76 11.53 -3.44
N GLU A 227 25.71 10.37 -4.08
CA GLU A 227 25.29 9.10 -3.45
C GLU A 227 26.13 8.79 -2.19
N ALA A 228 27.45 8.92 -2.28
CA ALA A 228 28.36 8.63 -1.16
C ALA A 228 28.08 9.53 0.06
N SER A 229 27.82 10.82 -0.18
CA SER A 229 27.46 11.78 0.87
C SER A 229 26.10 11.44 1.50
N ALA A 230 25.12 11.04 0.69
CA ALA A 230 23.80 10.61 1.17
C ALA A 230 23.89 9.37 2.05
N VAL A 231 24.61 8.33 1.60
CA VAL A 231 24.83 7.10 2.37
C VAL A 231 25.51 7.41 3.70
N ALA A 232 26.57 8.23 3.69
CA ALA A 232 27.28 8.60 4.91
C ALA A 232 26.38 9.36 5.91
N LEU A 233 25.56 10.29 5.42
CA LEU A 233 24.63 11.04 6.26
C LEU A 233 23.54 10.13 6.85
N ILE A 234 22.91 9.28 6.04
CA ILE A 234 21.89 8.32 6.48
C ILE A 234 22.45 7.40 7.56
N GLN A 235 23.64 6.82 7.34
CA GLN A 235 24.27 5.94 8.32
C GLN A 235 24.57 6.64 9.65
N THR A 236 25.07 7.88 9.58
CA THR A 236 25.42 8.66 10.77
C THR A 236 24.18 9.14 11.53
N ALA A 237 23.09 9.43 10.83
CA ALA A 237 21.82 9.87 11.40
C ALA A 237 20.94 8.74 11.93
N ALA A 238 21.05 7.52 11.38
CA ALA A 238 20.17 6.40 11.69
C ALA A 238 19.95 6.12 13.20
N PRO A 239 20.94 6.29 14.11
CA PRO A 239 20.71 6.11 15.55
C PRO A 239 19.82 7.16 16.22
N GLN A 240 19.65 8.33 15.59
CA GLN A 240 18.91 9.48 16.14
C GLN A 240 17.48 9.59 15.60
N VAL A 241 17.17 8.83 14.56
CA VAL A 241 15.86 8.82 13.90
C VAL A 241 14.80 8.22 14.82
N GLY A 242 13.74 8.98 15.08
CA GLY A 242 12.50 8.59 15.74
C GLY A 242 11.31 8.53 14.77
N ASP A 243 10.11 8.43 15.33
CA ASP A 243 8.89 8.08 14.58
C ASP A 243 8.52 9.10 13.50
N HIS A 244 8.75 10.40 13.73
CA HIS A 244 8.42 11.43 12.75
C HIS A 244 9.35 11.35 11.53
N ALA A 245 10.65 11.18 11.76
CA ALA A 245 11.61 10.98 10.68
C ALA A 245 11.35 9.68 9.92
N ILE A 246 10.99 8.58 10.59
CA ILE A 246 10.60 7.33 9.92
C ILE A 246 9.38 7.57 9.03
N HIS A 247 8.33 8.23 9.55
CA HIS A 247 7.14 8.53 8.77
C HIS A 247 7.45 9.38 7.53
N GLN A 248 8.25 10.44 7.69
CA GLN A 248 8.66 11.29 6.58
C GLN A 248 9.47 10.53 5.52
N LEU A 249 10.43 9.70 5.94
CA LEU A 249 11.24 8.89 5.02
C LEU A 249 10.46 7.76 4.36
N SER A 250 9.39 7.28 4.99
CA SER A 250 8.50 6.29 4.37
C SER A 250 7.78 6.87 3.14
N PHE A 251 7.44 8.17 3.14
CA PHE A 251 6.92 8.83 1.94
C PHE A 251 7.96 8.93 0.83
N GLU A 252 9.21 9.24 1.18
CA GLU A 252 10.32 9.28 0.20
C GLU A 252 10.48 7.92 -0.49
N LEU A 253 10.49 6.82 0.28
CA LEU A 253 10.50 5.47 -0.30
C LEU A 253 9.26 5.17 -1.15
N MET A 254 8.08 5.54 -0.65
CA MET A 254 6.83 5.25 -1.34
C MET A 254 6.74 5.98 -2.68
N PHE A 255 7.19 7.23 -2.76
CA PHE A 255 7.08 8.02 -3.98
C PHE A 255 8.26 7.83 -4.93
N HIS A 256 9.47 7.64 -4.40
CA HIS A 256 10.72 7.71 -5.18
C HIS A 256 11.66 6.52 -4.99
N GLY A 257 11.28 5.49 -4.21
CA GLY A 257 12.15 4.35 -3.87
C GLY A 257 12.77 3.64 -5.08
N GLU A 258 12.01 3.50 -6.18
CA GLU A 258 12.45 2.91 -7.43
C GLU A 258 13.54 3.72 -8.16
N GLU A 259 13.56 5.03 -7.98
CA GLU A 259 14.54 5.97 -8.57
C GLU A 259 15.80 6.14 -7.71
N LEU A 260 15.73 5.79 -6.43
CA LEU A 260 16.85 5.93 -5.50
C LEU A 260 17.94 4.87 -5.73
N PRO A 261 19.23 5.26 -5.62
CA PRO A 261 20.36 4.32 -5.62
C PRO A 261 20.18 3.18 -4.60
N PRO A 262 20.55 1.93 -4.92
CA PRO A 262 20.38 0.79 -4.01
C PRO A 262 21.05 0.96 -2.64
N ALA A 263 22.20 1.65 -2.57
CA ALA A 263 22.87 1.90 -1.29
C ALA A 263 22.05 2.82 -0.37
N ILE A 264 21.32 3.78 -0.94
CA ILE A 264 20.41 4.67 -0.20
C ILE A 264 19.20 3.87 0.26
N VAL A 265 18.56 3.09 -0.63
CA VAL A 265 17.42 2.22 -0.27
C VAL A 265 17.80 1.25 0.87
N ALA A 266 19.01 0.69 0.85
CA ALA A 266 19.51 -0.16 1.94
C ALA A 266 19.65 0.60 3.28
N GLY A 267 20.17 1.83 3.24
CA GLY A 267 20.27 2.69 4.43
C GLY A 267 18.90 3.05 5.01
N LEU A 268 17.95 3.42 4.16
CA LEU A 268 16.59 3.74 4.58
C LEU A 268 15.82 2.49 5.04
N THR A 269 16.07 1.32 4.43
CA THR A 269 15.51 0.04 4.89
C THR A 269 15.86 -0.25 6.34
N ALA A 270 17.11 -0.04 6.75
CA ALA A 270 17.54 -0.21 8.14
C ALA A 270 16.84 0.77 9.10
N ILE A 271 16.42 1.94 8.62
CA ILE A 271 15.61 2.90 9.39
C ILE A 271 14.15 2.43 9.46
N MET A 272 13.55 2.05 8.33
CA MET A 272 12.15 1.60 8.25
C MET A 272 11.87 0.40 9.16
N GLN A 273 12.85 -0.50 9.33
CA GLN A 273 12.75 -1.65 10.22
C GLN A 273 12.57 -1.30 11.71
N LYS A 274 12.72 -0.03 12.10
CA LYS A 274 12.49 0.46 13.47
C LYS A 274 11.06 0.94 13.72
N VAL A 275 10.21 0.95 12.68
CA VAL A 275 8.84 1.45 12.77
C VAL A 275 8.05 0.73 13.87
N ALA A 276 7.34 1.49 14.70
CA ALA A 276 6.39 0.93 15.64
C ALA A 276 5.16 0.38 14.91
N ILE A 277 4.75 -0.86 15.22
CA ILE A 277 3.61 -1.53 14.55
C ILE A 277 2.28 -0.79 14.71
N GLY A 278 2.14 0.06 15.72
CA GLY A 278 0.96 0.93 15.88
C GLY A 278 0.83 2.02 14.79
N ASN A 279 1.92 2.36 14.09
CA ASN A 279 1.97 3.45 13.11
C ASN A 279 1.47 2.97 11.73
N ARG A 280 0.16 2.69 11.62
CA ARG A 280 -0.45 2.11 10.41
C ARG A 280 -0.16 2.89 9.13
N GLY A 281 -0.28 4.22 9.14
CA GLY A 281 0.01 5.03 7.95
C GLY A 281 1.46 4.93 7.47
N THR A 282 2.43 4.76 8.39
CA THR A 282 3.82 4.51 8.03
C THR A 282 4.02 3.12 7.44
N LEU A 283 3.32 2.11 7.98
CA LEU A 283 3.35 0.74 7.44
C LEU A 283 2.73 0.68 6.04
N GLU A 284 1.63 1.40 5.79
CA GLU A 284 1.01 1.53 4.47
C GLU A 284 1.97 2.16 3.44
N ASN A 285 2.73 3.18 3.83
CA ASN A 285 3.77 3.75 2.97
C ASN A 285 4.89 2.74 2.67
N ILE A 286 5.33 1.97 3.69
CA ILE A 286 6.36 0.93 3.54
C ILE A 286 5.85 -0.21 2.63
N ASP A 287 4.59 -0.61 2.77
CA ASP A 287 3.94 -1.59 1.90
C ASP A 287 3.95 -1.13 0.43
N ALA A 288 3.47 0.07 0.18
CA ALA A 288 3.42 0.65 -1.15
C ALA A 288 4.84 0.74 -1.77
N ALA A 289 5.85 1.12 -0.98
CA ALA A 289 7.25 1.09 -1.40
C ALA A 289 7.73 -0.33 -1.76
N GLY A 290 7.42 -1.32 -0.92
CA GLY A 290 7.74 -2.72 -1.16
C GLY A 290 7.11 -3.24 -2.46
N GLY A 291 5.82 -2.99 -2.67
CA GLY A 291 5.10 -3.36 -3.89
C GLY A 291 5.69 -2.71 -5.15
N LYS A 292 6.02 -1.41 -5.07
CA LYS A 292 6.68 -0.69 -6.16
C LYS A 292 8.05 -1.27 -6.50
N LEU A 293 8.90 -1.56 -5.51
CA LEU A 293 10.21 -2.17 -5.73
C LEU A 293 10.08 -3.52 -6.46
N VAL A 294 9.11 -4.36 -6.06
CA VAL A 294 8.81 -5.62 -6.77
C VAL A 294 8.43 -5.37 -8.23
N SER A 295 7.49 -4.46 -8.48
CA SER A 295 7.02 -4.14 -9.83
C SER A 295 8.12 -3.58 -10.76
N HIS A 296 9.16 -2.98 -10.19
CA HIS A 296 10.33 -2.47 -10.91
C HIS A 296 11.50 -3.45 -10.98
N GLY A 297 11.29 -4.73 -10.64
CA GLY A 297 12.31 -5.78 -10.73
C GLY A 297 13.36 -5.75 -9.62
N ARG A 298 13.17 -4.95 -8.56
CA ARG A 298 14.07 -4.82 -7.40
C ARG A 298 13.63 -5.74 -6.25
N LEU A 299 13.35 -7.01 -6.57
CA LEU A 299 12.79 -7.99 -5.63
C LEU A 299 13.64 -8.17 -4.37
N ASP A 300 14.96 -8.29 -4.50
CA ASP A 300 15.84 -8.54 -3.34
C ASP A 300 15.79 -7.37 -2.34
N GLU A 301 15.62 -6.13 -2.82
CA GLU A 301 15.49 -4.94 -1.97
C GLU A 301 14.12 -4.87 -1.29
N ALA A 302 13.05 -5.20 -2.02
CA ALA A 302 11.71 -5.30 -1.44
C ALA A 302 11.66 -6.37 -0.32
N LEU A 303 12.31 -7.51 -0.54
CA LEU A 303 12.41 -8.56 0.47
C LEU A 303 13.23 -8.11 1.67
N ALA A 304 14.33 -7.38 1.48
CA ALA A 304 15.12 -6.82 2.56
C ALA A 304 14.34 -5.79 3.40
N LEU A 305 13.44 -5.04 2.78
CA LEU A 305 12.54 -4.09 3.45
C LEU A 305 11.48 -4.80 4.29
N ILE A 306 10.72 -5.72 3.69
CA ILE A 306 9.48 -6.26 4.28
C ILE A 306 9.71 -7.55 5.09
N THR A 307 10.59 -8.45 4.65
CA THR A 307 10.74 -9.77 5.28
C THR A 307 11.14 -9.66 6.77
N PRO A 308 12.09 -8.78 7.18
CA PRO A 308 12.43 -8.62 8.59
C PRO A 308 11.27 -8.07 9.44
N LEU A 309 10.42 -7.21 8.88
CA LEU A 309 9.24 -6.69 9.56
C LEU A 309 8.24 -7.81 9.85
N ILE A 310 7.92 -8.65 8.86
CA ILE A 310 7.04 -9.82 9.05
C ILE A 310 7.66 -10.80 10.05
N ALA A 311 8.98 -11.05 9.95
CA ALA A 311 9.68 -11.95 10.85
C ALA A 311 9.62 -11.51 12.32
N ALA A 312 9.66 -10.19 12.57
CA ALA A 312 9.58 -9.60 13.90
C ALA A 312 8.13 -9.44 14.42
N HIS A 313 7.16 -9.23 13.53
CA HIS A 313 5.80 -8.86 13.88
C HIS A 313 4.76 -9.76 13.20
N GLY A 314 4.17 -10.66 13.99
CA GLY A 314 3.28 -11.69 13.48
C GLY A 314 1.97 -11.15 12.90
N GLU A 315 1.56 -9.94 13.27
CA GLU A 315 0.39 -9.24 12.74
C GLU A 315 0.51 -9.00 11.22
N LEU A 316 1.73 -8.73 10.75
CA LEU A 316 2.03 -8.46 9.35
C LEU A 316 1.99 -9.71 8.46
N ALA A 317 2.05 -10.91 9.05
CA ALA A 317 2.04 -12.16 8.30
C ALA A 317 0.69 -12.44 7.59
N SER A 318 -0.37 -11.70 7.95
CA SER A 318 -1.69 -11.80 7.31
C SER A 318 -1.81 -11.05 5.98
N PHE A 319 -0.84 -10.18 5.66
CA PHE A 319 -0.90 -9.22 4.55
C PHE A 319 -2.05 -8.18 4.59
N GLU A 320 -2.88 -8.12 5.63
CA GLU A 320 -3.95 -7.11 5.71
C GLU A 320 -3.43 -5.65 5.67
N THR A 321 -2.21 -5.41 6.16
CA THR A 321 -1.53 -4.09 6.11
C THR A 321 -0.48 -4.03 4.99
N LEU A 322 -0.19 -5.17 4.36
CA LEU A 322 0.88 -5.33 3.37
C LEU A 322 0.30 -5.85 2.05
N ASP A 323 -0.87 -5.32 1.67
CA ASP A 323 -1.68 -5.84 0.57
C ASP A 323 -1.06 -5.49 -0.79
N GLY A 324 -0.50 -4.29 -0.94
CA GLY A 324 0.23 -3.85 -2.13
C GLY A 324 1.46 -4.70 -2.42
N PHE A 325 2.25 -5.03 -1.40
CA PHE A 325 3.41 -5.92 -1.52
C PHE A 325 2.97 -7.35 -1.86
N SER A 326 1.97 -7.90 -1.16
CA SER A 326 1.47 -9.26 -1.44
C SER A 326 0.93 -9.40 -2.86
N TYR A 327 0.17 -8.40 -3.32
CA TYR A 327 -0.34 -8.35 -4.69
C TYR A 327 0.81 -8.34 -5.70
N ALA A 328 1.83 -7.50 -5.48
CA ALA A 328 2.99 -7.42 -6.36
C ALA A 328 3.77 -8.74 -6.42
N LEU A 329 3.92 -9.47 -5.30
CA LEU A 329 4.52 -10.80 -5.28
C LEU A 329 3.73 -11.81 -6.13
N LEU A 330 2.41 -11.77 -6.09
CA LEU A 330 1.54 -12.66 -6.89
C LEU A 330 1.59 -12.34 -8.39
N GLN A 331 2.10 -11.17 -8.80
CA GLN A 331 2.34 -10.83 -10.21
C GLN A 331 3.71 -11.32 -10.72
N LEU A 332 4.57 -11.86 -9.86
CA LEU A 332 5.89 -12.36 -10.27
C LEU A 332 5.78 -13.60 -11.17
N ALA A 333 6.83 -13.84 -11.94
CA ALA A 333 7.00 -15.11 -12.63
C ALA A 333 7.02 -16.27 -11.62
N PRO A 334 6.49 -17.47 -11.97
CA PRO A 334 6.41 -18.61 -11.05
C PRO A 334 7.73 -19.00 -10.38
N ASP A 335 8.88 -18.84 -11.07
CA ASP A 335 10.21 -19.15 -10.52
C ASP A 335 10.67 -18.11 -9.48
N GLN A 336 10.33 -16.84 -9.67
CA GLN A 336 10.63 -15.78 -8.72
C GLN A 336 9.75 -15.86 -7.48
N LEU A 337 8.44 -16.11 -7.64
CA LEU A 337 7.55 -16.35 -6.52
C LEU A 337 7.97 -17.58 -5.71
N ALA A 338 8.36 -18.66 -6.40
CA ALA A 338 8.95 -19.84 -5.77
C ALA A 338 10.20 -19.49 -4.94
N LYS A 339 11.11 -18.64 -5.45
CA LYS A 339 12.30 -18.20 -4.70
C LYS A 339 11.91 -17.54 -3.37
N VAL A 340 10.87 -16.69 -3.35
CA VAL A 340 10.38 -16.04 -2.13
C VAL A 340 9.86 -17.07 -1.13
N MET A 341 8.94 -17.92 -1.57
CA MET A 341 8.30 -18.92 -0.70
C MET A 341 9.32 -19.92 -0.14
N VAL A 342 10.27 -20.38 -0.97
CA VAL A 342 11.35 -21.27 -0.55
C VAL A 342 12.23 -20.59 0.52
N GLY A 343 12.61 -19.33 0.32
CA GLY A 343 13.38 -18.56 1.29
C GLY A 343 12.66 -18.40 2.63
N TRP A 344 11.37 -18.04 2.60
CA TRP A 344 10.55 -17.89 3.79
C TRP A 344 10.35 -19.21 4.54
N LEU A 345 10.08 -20.30 3.84
CA LEU A 345 9.94 -21.61 4.47
C LEU A 345 11.27 -22.11 5.05
N LEU A 346 12.40 -21.93 4.36
CA LEU A 346 13.72 -22.34 4.86
C LEU A 346 14.25 -21.47 6.01
N SER A 347 13.73 -20.24 6.19
CA SER A 347 14.11 -19.38 7.32
C SER A 347 13.78 -19.97 8.70
N CYS A 348 12.90 -20.98 8.74
CA CYS A 348 12.32 -21.55 9.96
C CYS A 348 11.57 -20.54 10.85
N ASN A 349 11.35 -19.30 10.39
CA ASN A 349 10.59 -18.31 11.14
C ASN A 349 9.08 -18.61 11.01
N PRO A 350 8.33 -18.70 12.13
CA PRO A 350 6.93 -19.06 12.10
C PRO A 350 6.03 -18.01 11.43
N ASN A 351 6.38 -16.73 11.52
CA ASN A 351 5.64 -15.63 10.88
C ASN A 351 5.83 -15.66 9.36
N LEU A 352 7.05 -15.93 8.87
CA LEU A 352 7.30 -16.07 7.43
C LEU A 352 6.62 -17.32 6.84
N GLY A 353 6.51 -18.40 7.61
CA GLY A 353 5.69 -19.54 7.21
C GLY A 353 4.19 -19.20 7.15
N ARG A 354 3.68 -18.42 8.11
CA ARG A 354 2.28 -17.92 8.07
C ARG A 354 2.06 -16.98 6.89
N ALA A 355 3.01 -16.09 6.60
CA ALA A 355 2.99 -15.24 5.42
C ALA A 355 2.95 -16.08 4.13
N THR A 356 3.72 -17.17 4.06
CA THR A 356 3.64 -18.09 2.91
C THR A 356 2.23 -18.66 2.76
N LEU A 357 1.56 -19.05 3.84
CA LEU A 357 0.16 -19.50 3.81
C LEU A 357 -0.79 -18.39 3.37
N SER A 358 -0.71 -17.20 3.96
CA SER A 358 -1.56 -16.05 3.60
C SER A 358 -1.41 -15.67 2.13
N LEU A 359 -0.17 -15.61 1.62
CA LEU A 359 0.10 -15.29 0.21
C LEU A 359 -0.60 -16.24 -0.76
N VAL A 360 -0.61 -17.55 -0.45
CA VAL A 360 -1.30 -18.55 -1.27
C VAL A 360 -2.82 -18.46 -1.07
N GLY A 361 -3.29 -18.12 0.13
CA GLY A 361 -4.71 -17.91 0.42
C GLY A 361 -5.31 -16.71 -0.32
N ASP A 362 -4.52 -15.66 -0.54
CA ASP A 362 -4.93 -14.43 -1.24
C ASP A 362 -4.85 -14.55 -2.77
N TYR A 363 -4.33 -15.68 -3.28
CA TYR A 363 -4.34 -15.96 -4.70
C TYR A 363 -5.76 -16.34 -5.17
N HIS A 364 -6.32 -15.53 -6.07
CA HIS A 364 -7.69 -15.67 -6.59
C HIS A 364 -7.74 -16.01 -8.10
N GLY A 365 -6.73 -16.69 -8.62
CA GLY A 365 -6.73 -17.14 -10.02
C GLY A 365 -7.70 -18.30 -10.29
N ASP A 366 -8.10 -18.46 -11.55
CA ASP A 366 -9.04 -19.51 -12.01
C ASP A 366 -8.51 -20.94 -11.86
N SER A 367 -7.19 -21.09 -11.66
CA SER A 367 -6.52 -22.38 -11.49
C SER A 367 -5.58 -22.31 -10.29
N PRO A 368 -5.39 -23.42 -9.55
CA PRO A 368 -4.50 -23.46 -8.39
C PRO A 368 -3.11 -22.92 -8.69
N LEU A 369 -2.51 -22.23 -7.70
CA LEU A 369 -1.16 -21.72 -7.83
C LEU A 369 -0.15 -22.89 -7.89
N VAL A 370 0.52 -23.03 -9.04
CA VAL A 370 1.56 -24.05 -9.27
C VAL A 370 2.94 -23.35 -9.28
N LEU A 371 3.89 -23.88 -8.52
CA LEU A 371 5.21 -23.27 -8.35
C LEU A 371 6.28 -23.97 -9.20
N GLU A 372 7.17 -23.18 -9.80
CA GLU A 372 8.34 -23.67 -10.54
C GLU A 372 9.61 -23.51 -9.70
N VAL A 373 9.94 -24.52 -8.90
CA VAL A 373 11.00 -24.40 -7.89
C VAL A 373 12.40 -24.79 -8.36
N ASP A 374 12.54 -25.31 -9.59
CA ASP A 374 13.80 -25.85 -10.13
C ASP A 374 14.98 -24.88 -10.03
N ARG A 375 14.73 -23.57 -10.26
CA ARG A 375 15.75 -22.53 -10.18
C ARG A 375 16.05 -22.16 -8.73
N ALA A 376 15.02 -21.98 -7.92
CA ALA A 376 15.12 -21.58 -6.51
C ALA A 376 15.82 -22.63 -5.63
N THR A 377 15.76 -23.90 -6.03
CA THR A 377 16.22 -25.04 -5.24
C THR A 377 17.54 -25.63 -5.74
N ARG A 378 18.10 -25.04 -6.80
CA ARG A 378 19.37 -25.46 -7.38
C ARG A 378 20.49 -25.30 -6.35
N GLY A 379 21.16 -26.40 -6.03
CA GLY A 379 22.27 -26.42 -5.07
C GLY A 379 21.86 -26.61 -3.61
N LEU A 380 20.56 -26.73 -3.30
CA LEU A 380 20.12 -27.11 -1.96
C LEU A 380 20.54 -28.55 -1.64
N ALA A 381 21.04 -28.76 -0.41
CA ALA A 381 21.35 -30.08 0.11
C ALA A 381 20.08 -30.90 0.31
N ASP A 382 20.20 -32.24 0.26
CA ASP A 382 19.05 -33.13 0.42
C ASP A 382 18.32 -32.93 1.76
N ALA A 383 19.05 -32.59 2.83
CA ALA A 383 18.46 -32.26 4.13
C ALA A 383 17.55 -31.02 4.07
N ASP A 384 17.97 -29.97 3.37
CA ASP A 384 17.20 -28.74 3.20
C ASP A 384 15.95 -28.97 2.36
N ARG A 385 16.05 -29.82 1.32
CA ARG A 385 14.91 -30.21 0.49
C ARG A 385 13.86 -30.98 1.29
N VAL A 386 14.29 -31.92 2.12
CA VAL A 386 13.39 -32.66 3.01
C VAL A 386 12.73 -31.71 4.01
N LEU A 387 13.50 -30.83 4.66
CA LEU A 387 12.96 -29.82 5.58
C LEU A 387 11.91 -28.94 4.91
N LEU A 388 12.25 -28.41 3.72
CA LEU A 388 11.37 -27.57 2.93
C LEU A 388 10.07 -28.31 2.55
N ALA A 389 10.17 -29.59 2.17
CA ALA A 389 9.00 -30.39 1.82
C ALA A 389 8.03 -30.57 3.00
N HIS A 390 8.56 -30.88 4.19
CA HIS A 390 7.75 -30.96 5.41
C HIS A 390 7.09 -29.62 5.71
N ARG A 391 7.86 -28.52 5.73
CA ARG A 391 7.32 -27.19 6.03
C ARG A 391 6.29 -26.74 4.99
N ALA A 392 6.50 -27.03 3.71
CA ALA A 392 5.55 -26.75 2.65
C ALA A 392 4.21 -27.42 2.94
N ILE A 393 4.19 -28.73 3.23
CA ILE A 393 2.96 -29.44 3.59
C ILE A 393 2.36 -28.90 4.90
N GLY A 394 3.19 -28.64 5.91
CA GLY A 394 2.75 -28.09 7.19
C GLY A 394 1.97 -26.78 7.03
N TYR A 395 2.49 -25.82 6.26
CA TYR A 395 1.84 -24.53 6.05
C TYR A 395 0.76 -24.55 4.97
N LEU A 396 1.00 -25.23 3.85
CA LEU A 396 0.15 -25.18 2.65
C LEU A 396 -0.81 -26.38 2.54
N PHE A 397 -1.07 -27.10 3.64
CA PHE A 397 -1.95 -28.27 3.65
C PHE A 397 -3.34 -28.01 3.04
N LEU A 398 -3.91 -26.82 3.25
CA LEU A 398 -5.22 -26.42 2.69
C LEU A 398 -5.14 -26.02 1.20
N HIS A 399 -3.94 -25.96 0.63
CA HIS A 399 -3.66 -25.66 -0.77
C HIS A 399 -2.88 -26.84 -1.39
N PRO A 400 -3.52 -28.01 -1.51
CA PRO A 400 -2.81 -29.27 -1.75
C PRO A 400 -2.03 -29.31 -3.06
N ILE A 401 -2.55 -28.70 -4.12
CA ILE A 401 -1.86 -28.63 -5.42
C ILE A 401 -0.61 -27.73 -5.33
N THR A 402 -0.69 -26.60 -4.63
CA THR A 402 0.46 -25.73 -4.41
C THR A 402 1.54 -26.44 -3.59
N ALA A 403 1.15 -27.09 -2.48
CA ALA A 403 2.05 -27.90 -1.66
C ALA A 403 2.72 -29.02 -2.49
N ALA A 404 1.92 -29.80 -3.24
CA ALA A 404 2.42 -30.89 -4.07
C ALA A 404 3.36 -30.38 -5.18
N SER A 405 3.02 -29.27 -5.85
CA SER A 405 3.87 -28.70 -6.91
C SER A 405 5.26 -28.32 -6.40
N LEU A 406 5.33 -27.74 -5.20
CA LEU A 406 6.59 -27.41 -4.52
C LEU A 406 7.39 -28.68 -4.25
N VAL A 407 6.81 -29.66 -3.56
CA VAL A 407 7.52 -30.89 -3.17
C VAL A 407 7.97 -31.71 -4.37
N LEU A 408 7.13 -31.85 -5.41
CA LEU A 408 7.49 -32.58 -6.62
C LEU A 408 8.68 -31.95 -7.35
N GLY A 409 8.76 -30.62 -7.38
CA GLY A 409 9.92 -29.93 -7.96
C GLY A 409 11.22 -30.14 -7.17
N LEU A 410 11.15 -30.51 -5.89
CA LEU A 410 12.34 -30.82 -5.09
C LEU A 410 12.98 -32.16 -5.43
N LEU A 411 12.24 -33.08 -6.06
CA LEU A 411 12.68 -34.47 -6.31
C LEU A 411 13.86 -34.57 -7.29
N ARG A 412 14.06 -33.55 -8.13
CA ARG A 412 15.04 -33.58 -9.21
C ARG A 412 16.48 -33.64 -8.68
N GLY A 413 17.17 -34.74 -8.96
CA GLY A 413 18.57 -34.94 -8.57
C GLY A 413 18.79 -35.29 -7.10
N VAL A 414 17.73 -35.67 -6.38
CA VAL A 414 17.80 -36.10 -4.97
C VAL A 414 18.13 -37.59 -4.87
N ALA A 415 18.91 -37.95 -3.84
CA ALA A 415 19.20 -39.33 -3.50
C ALA A 415 17.93 -40.14 -3.16
N GLU A 416 18.03 -41.47 -3.16
CA GLU A 416 16.88 -42.35 -2.99
C GLU A 416 16.18 -42.18 -1.62
N ALA A 417 16.93 -42.16 -0.51
CA ALA A 417 16.32 -42.06 0.81
C ALA A 417 15.54 -40.74 1.05
N PRO A 418 16.08 -39.54 0.74
CA PRO A 418 15.33 -38.30 0.84
C PRO A 418 14.17 -38.20 -0.16
N ARG A 419 14.29 -38.79 -1.35
CA ARG A 419 13.20 -38.92 -2.32
C ARG A 419 12.04 -39.72 -1.73
N ASN A 420 12.32 -40.87 -1.14
CA ASN A 420 11.31 -41.72 -0.51
C ASN A 420 10.65 -40.98 0.66
N ALA A 421 11.42 -40.25 1.48
CA ALA A 421 10.85 -39.44 2.56
C ALA A 421 9.87 -38.37 2.06
N MET A 422 10.18 -37.71 0.93
CA MET A 422 9.27 -36.73 0.30
C MET A 422 8.04 -37.39 -0.32
N ALA A 423 8.19 -38.58 -0.92
CA ALA A 423 7.08 -39.37 -1.43
C ALA A 423 6.12 -39.80 -0.30
N GLU A 424 6.65 -40.20 0.86
CA GLU A 424 5.82 -40.57 2.01
C GLU A 424 4.95 -39.40 2.47
N ILE A 425 5.50 -38.20 2.63
CA ILE A 425 4.71 -37.04 3.09
C ILE A 425 3.74 -36.51 2.03
N LEU A 426 4.06 -36.68 0.73
CA LEU A 426 3.12 -36.44 -0.37
C LEU A 426 1.94 -37.41 -0.33
N PHE A 427 2.17 -38.66 0.07
CA PHE A 427 1.11 -39.64 0.24
C PHE A 427 0.28 -39.35 1.51
N ASP A 428 0.94 -39.28 2.66
CA ASP A 428 0.36 -39.09 3.99
C ASP A 428 1.12 -37.98 4.75
N PRO A 429 0.51 -36.80 4.98
CA PRO A 429 -0.94 -36.58 5.01
C PRO A 429 -1.57 -36.10 3.70
N LEU A 430 -0.82 -35.71 2.68
CA LEU A 430 -1.40 -34.86 1.62
C LEU A 430 -2.41 -35.59 0.71
N LEU A 431 -2.00 -36.60 -0.05
CA LEU A 431 -2.84 -37.26 -1.06
C LEU A 431 -4.01 -38.08 -0.46
N ILE A 432 -3.82 -38.69 0.72
CA ILE A 432 -4.91 -39.38 1.42
C ILE A 432 -6.03 -38.39 1.80
N ASN A 433 -5.67 -37.17 2.20
CA ASN A 433 -6.64 -36.15 2.57
C ASN A 433 -7.32 -35.50 1.37
N TYR A 434 -6.60 -35.32 0.26
CA TYR A 434 -7.09 -34.71 -0.97
C TYR A 434 -6.98 -35.70 -2.14
N SER A 435 -7.98 -36.57 -2.21
CA SER A 435 -8.04 -37.69 -3.14
C SER A 435 -8.81 -37.40 -4.42
N GLY A 436 -9.46 -36.23 -4.50
CA GLY A 436 -10.17 -35.73 -5.67
C GLY A 436 -9.26 -34.87 -6.52
N GLU A 437 -9.31 -33.56 -6.32
CA GLU A 437 -8.70 -32.58 -7.24
C GLU A 437 -7.18 -32.75 -7.35
N LEU A 438 -6.50 -33.05 -6.24
CA LEU A 438 -5.06 -33.30 -6.25
C LEU A 438 -4.72 -34.60 -7.02
N ALA A 439 -5.51 -35.67 -6.87
CA ALA A 439 -5.28 -36.92 -7.59
C ALA A 439 -5.50 -36.76 -9.10
N ASP A 440 -6.53 -36.00 -9.50
CA ASP A 440 -6.79 -35.66 -10.89
C ASP A 440 -5.64 -34.84 -11.48
N TRP A 441 -5.17 -33.81 -10.76
CA TRP A 441 -4.02 -32.99 -11.17
C TRP A 441 -2.73 -33.82 -11.32
N LEU A 442 -2.46 -34.73 -10.38
CA LEU A 442 -1.34 -35.67 -10.48
C LEU A 442 -1.49 -36.61 -11.68
N GLY A 443 -2.69 -37.11 -11.95
CA GLY A 443 -2.99 -37.98 -13.08
C GLY A 443 -2.78 -37.30 -14.43
N ASP A 444 -3.13 -36.02 -14.55
CA ASP A 444 -2.83 -35.23 -15.74
C ASP A 444 -1.33 -35.00 -15.91
N ARG A 445 -0.63 -34.70 -14.81
CA ARG A 445 0.83 -34.51 -14.81
C ARG A 445 1.58 -35.78 -15.16
N ALA A 446 1.11 -36.95 -14.72
CA ALA A 446 1.70 -38.26 -15.05
C ALA A 446 1.68 -38.59 -16.56
N LYS A 447 0.82 -37.94 -17.35
CA LYS A 447 0.78 -38.10 -18.83
C LYS A 447 1.99 -37.44 -19.52
N ILE A 448 2.72 -36.59 -18.81
CA ILE A 448 3.87 -35.85 -19.34
C ILE A 448 5.13 -36.71 -19.18
N ALA A 449 5.49 -37.46 -20.23
CA ALA A 449 6.64 -38.38 -20.22
C ALA A 449 8.01 -37.72 -19.95
N SER A 450 8.12 -36.39 -20.08
CA SER A 450 9.34 -35.63 -19.79
C SER A 450 9.44 -35.17 -18.35
N ASP A 451 8.43 -35.38 -17.50
CA ASP A 451 8.43 -34.92 -16.12
C ASP A 451 9.35 -35.81 -15.25
N PRO A 452 10.41 -35.25 -14.62
CA PRO A 452 11.29 -36.02 -13.73
C PRO A 452 10.56 -36.65 -12.53
N ALA A 453 9.42 -36.11 -12.14
CA ALA A 453 8.61 -36.62 -11.04
C ALA A 453 7.63 -37.74 -11.45
N GLN A 454 7.48 -38.02 -12.76
CA GLN A 454 6.50 -38.99 -13.28
C GLN A 454 6.55 -40.35 -12.55
N PRO A 455 7.71 -40.99 -12.31
CA PRO A 455 7.73 -42.30 -11.65
C PRO A 455 7.18 -42.25 -10.21
N VAL A 456 7.47 -41.17 -9.49
CA VAL A 456 6.97 -40.96 -8.12
C VAL A 456 5.46 -40.70 -8.15
N ILE A 457 4.98 -39.94 -9.13
CA ILE A 457 3.55 -39.67 -9.31
C ILE A 457 2.78 -40.98 -9.59
N GLU A 458 3.26 -41.82 -10.50
CA GLU A 458 2.63 -43.11 -10.83
C GLU A 458 2.59 -44.04 -9.62
N GLU A 459 3.67 -44.09 -8.82
CA GLU A 459 3.72 -44.84 -7.57
C GLU A 459 2.67 -44.33 -6.57
N LEU A 460 2.59 -43.00 -6.37
CA LEU A 460 1.64 -42.38 -5.45
C LEU A 460 0.18 -42.66 -5.84
N LEU A 461 -0.14 -42.56 -7.13
CA LEU A 461 -1.48 -42.88 -7.64
C LEU A 461 -1.82 -44.37 -7.46
N GLY A 462 -0.86 -45.27 -7.74
CA GLY A 462 -1.05 -46.70 -7.49
C GLY A 462 -1.25 -47.03 -6.01
N ARG A 463 -0.52 -46.35 -5.10
CA ARG A 463 -0.73 -46.46 -3.65
C ARG A 463 -2.10 -45.94 -3.24
N LEU A 464 -2.57 -44.83 -3.82
CA LEU A 464 -3.88 -44.26 -3.54
C LEU A 464 -5.00 -45.21 -3.98
N ASP A 465 -4.90 -45.81 -5.17
CA ASP A 465 -5.86 -46.80 -5.66
C ASP A 465 -5.92 -48.01 -4.73
N ALA A 466 -4.76 -48.54 -4.34
CA ALA A 466 -4.68 -49.66 -3.40
C ALA A 466 -5.31 -49.32 -2.03
N TYR A 467 -5.07 -48.11 -1.54
CA TYR A 467 -5.67 -47.59 -0.30
C TYR A 467 -7.20 -47.48 -0.40
N ILE A 468 -7.70 -46.84 -1.46
CA ILE A 468 -9.15 -46.68 -1.71
C ILE A 468 -9.83 -48.05 -1.87
N ASP A 469 -9.23 -48.97 -2.61
CA ASP A 469 -9.76 -50.32 -2.76
C ASP A 469 -9.72 -51.12 -1.45
N GLY A 470 -8.72 -50.90 -0.61
CA GLY A 470 -8.67 -51.42 0.76
C GLY A 470 -9.87 -50.95 1.59
N LEU A 471 -10.15 -49.65 1.59
CA LEU A 471 -11.31 -49.06 2.28
C LEU A 471 -12.64 -49.63 1.74
N ARG A 472 -12.77 -49.75 0.42
CA ARG A 472 -13.96 -50.33 -0.22
C ARG A 472 -14.17 -51.80 0.16
N LYS A 473 -13.09 -52.58 0.28
CA LYS A 473 -13.15 -53.99 0.74
C LYS A 473 -13.59 -54.08 2.20
N ALA A 474 -13.09 -53.23 3.09
CA ALA A 474 -13.52 -53.17 4.48
C ALA A 474 -15.02 -52.83 4.61
N GLY A 475 -15.53 -51.91 3.79
CA GLY A 475 -16.97 -51.57 3.71
C GLY A 475 -17.90 -52.70 3.22
N ARG A 476 -17.36 -53.86 2.84
CA ARG A 476 -18.13 -55.08 2.50
C ARG A 476 -18.45 -55.93 3.73
N ILE A 477 -17.82 -55.68 4.88
CA ILE A 477 -18.16 -56.31 6.16
C ILE A 477 -19.50 -55.72 6.63
N LYS A 478 -20.56 -56.53 6.69
CA LYS A 478 -21.93 -56.05 6.97
C LYS A 478 -22.04 -55.50 8.39
N GLU A 479 -21.28 -56.06 9.31
CA GLU A 479 -21.25 -55.76 10.74
C GLU A 479 -20.62 -54.39 11.06
N LEU A 480 -19.77 -53.87 10.16
CA LEU A 480 -19.10 -52.57 10.30
C LEU A 480 -19.81 -51.45 9.54
N ARG A 481 -20.95 -51.74 8.90
CA ARG A 481 -21.71 -50.71 8.19
C ARG A 481 -22.52 -49.89 9.18
N PRO A 482 -22.45 -48.55 9.11
CA PRO A 482 -23.38 -47.72 9.86
C PRO A 482 -24.81 -48.04 9.42
N SER A 483 -25.70 -48.13 10.39
CA SER A 483 -27.14 -48.30 10.17
C SER A 483 -27.68 -47.20 9.27
N GLU A 484 -28.83 -47.43 8.62
CA GLU A 484 -29.49 -46.37 7.83
C GLU A 484 -29.79 -45.13 8.67
N ARG A 485 -30.12 -45.32 9.95
CA ARG A 485 -30.34 -44.24 10.90
C ARG A 485 -29.08 -43.41 11.12
N GLU A 486 -27.93 -44.05 11.34
CA GLU A 486 -26.64 -43.33 11.54
C GLU A 486 -26.22 -42.60 10.27
N ARG A 487 -26.40 -43.20 9.09
CA ARG A 487 -26.14 -42.54 7.80
C ARG A 487 -27.04 -41.32 7.59
N LEU A 488 -28.31 -41.42 7.94
CA LEU A 488 -29.26 -40.30 7.87
C LEU A 488 -28.86 -39.18 8.86
N ILE A 489 -28.49 -39.53 10.09
CA ILE A 489 -28.04 -38.58 11.11
C ILE A 489 -26.78 -37.84 10.64
N GLU A 490 -25.81 -38.56 10.10
CA GLU A 490 -24.56 -37.95 9.61
C GLU A 490 -24.81 -37.06 8.38
N SER A 491 -25.62 -37.51 7.41
CA SER A 491 -26.04 -36.68 6.29
C SER A 491 -26.76 -35.40 6.75
N HIS A 492 -27.63 -35.50 7.75
CA HIS A 492 -28.32 -34.35 8.32
C HIS A 492 -27.35 -33.40 9.04
N ARG A 493 -26.41 -33.94 9.82
CA ARG A 493 -25.35 -33.17 10.48
C ARG A 493 -24.49 -32.42 9.47
N GLN A 494 -24.08 -33.07 8.38
CA GLN A 494 -23.29 -32.43 7.31
C GLN A 494 -24.07 -31.30 6.63
N HIS A 495 -25.36 -31.53 6.32
CA HIS A 495 -26.21 -30.49 5.75
C HIS A 495 -26.40 -29.29 6.68
N GLU A 496 -26.65 -29.52 7.97
CA GLU A 496 -26.78 -28.43 8.94
C GLU A 496 -25.45 -27.70 9.17
N SER A 497 -24.31 -28.40 9.21
CA SER A 497 -22.98 -27.80 9.31
C SER A 497 -22.68 -26.90 8.10
N MET A 498 -22.92 -27.39 6.88
CA MET A 498 -22.75 -26.59 5.65
C MET A 498 -23.69 -25.38 5.62
N ARG A 499 -24.94 -25.55 6.06
CA ARG A 499 -25.91 -24.45 6.16
C ARG A 499 -25.47 -23.39 7.17
N GLN A 500 -24.88 -23.79 8.29
CA GLN A 500 -24.33 -22.86 9.28
C GLN A 500 -23.11 -22.12 8.74
N ALA A 501 -22.19 -22.82 8.08
CA ALA A 501 -21.03 -22.22 7.43
C ALA A 501 -21.46 -21.18 6.38
N HIS A 502 -22.43 -21.52 5.53
CA HIS A 502 -22.99 -20.60 4.54
C HIS A 502 -23.61 -19.36 5.19
N LYS A 503 -24.40 -19.52 6.26
CA LYS A 503 -24.97 -18.39 7.01
C LYS A 503 -23.90 -17.51 7.64
N GLN A 504 -22.80 -18.08 8.13
CA GLN A 504 -21.70 -17.31 8.71
C GLN A 504 -20.93 -16.54 7.62
N ALA A 505 -20.66 -17.16 6.47
CA ALA A 505 -20.05 -16.50 5.33
C ALA A 505 -20.92 -15.36 4.80
N GLU A 506 -22.24 -15.56 4.69
CA GLU A 506 -23.19 -14.52 4.30
C GLU A 506 -23.15 -13.30 5.22
N LYS A 507 -23.02 -13.50 6.54
CA LYS A 507 -22.93 -12.40 7.53
C LYS A 507 -21.66 -11.56 7.35
N LYS A 508 -20.60 -12.13 6.82
CA LYS A 508 -19.31 -11.45 6.58
C LYS A 508 -19.27 -10.74 5.22
N SER A 509 -20.21 -10.99 4.31
CA SER A 509 -20.20 -10.43 2.96
C SER A 509 -20.87 -9.04 2.93
N ILE A 510 -20.06 -8.01 2.64
CA ILE A 510 -20.51 -6.62 2.51
C ILE A 510 -21.53 -6.48 1.37
N LEU A 511 -21.27 -7.09 0.22
CA LEU A 511 -22.20 -7.08 -0.92
C LEU A 511 -23.57 -7.64 -0.54
N MET A 512 -23.56 -8.73 0.23
CA MET A 512 -24.78 -9.39 0.69
C MET A 512 -25.58 -8.61 1.73
N SER A 513 -24.97 -7.62 2.39
CA SER A 513 -25.64 -6.71 3.33
C SER A 513 -26.40 -5.59 2.63
N VAL A 514 -26.04 -5.28 1.38
CA VAL A 514 -26.62 -4.17 0.60
C VAL A 514 -27.76 -4.66 -0.32
N VAL A 515 -27.78 -5.95 -0.69
CA VAL A 515 -28.81 -6.51 -1.56
C VAL A 515 -30.01 -7.05 -0.78
N SER A 516 -31.24 -6.73 -1.24
CA SER A 516 -32.48 -7.25 -0.66
C SER A 516 -32.65 -8.74 -0.95
N ARG A 517 -32.96 -9.55 0.06
CA ARG A 517 -33.15 -11.00 -0.06
C ARG A 517 -34.62 -11.37 0.10
N SER A 518 -35.08 -12.35 -0.68
CA SER A 518 -36.40 -12.97 -0.53
C SER A 518 -36.28 -14.49 -0.62
N VAL A 519 -37.00 -15.20 0.25
CA VAL A 519 -37.07 -16.68 0.21
C VAL A 519 -38.20 -17.07 -0.73
N LEU A 520 -37.85 -17.72 -1.84
CA LEU A 520 -38.82 -18.28 -2.78
C LEU A 520 -39.13 -19.73 -2.37
N LEU A 521 -40.40 -20.04 -2.12
CA LEU A 521 -40.83 -21.41 -1.84
C LEU A 521 -40.84 -22.28 -3.10
N TYR A 522 -41.19 -21.70 -4.25
CA TYR A 522 -41.25 -22.36 -5.56
C TYR A 522 -40.94 -21.37 -6.69
N GLY A 523 -40.39 -21.86 -7.80
CA GLY A 523 -40.16 -21.09 -9.04
C GLY A 523 -38.68 -20.90 -9.40
N ASN A 524 -38.40 -20.69 -10.69
CA ASN A 524 -37.05 -20.49 -11.24
C ASN A 524 -36.88 -19.16 -11.98
N ARG A 525 -37.82 -18.21 -11.80
CA ARG A 525 -37.89 -16.92 -12.49
C ARG A 525 -38.36 -15.83 -11.52
N SER A 526 -37.82 -14.63 -11.68
CA SER A 526 -38.27 -13.41 -11.00
C SER A 526 -38.86 -12.45 -12.04
N ILE A 527 -39.97 -11.76 -11.69
CA ILE A 527 -40.63 -10.79 -12.54
C ILE A 527 -40.64 -9.43 -11.82
N SER A 528 -40.05 -8.43 -12.46
CA SER A 528 -40.05 -7.04 -11.99
C SER A 528 -40.77 -6.15 -13.00
N ARG A 529 -41.43 -5.10 -12.53
CA ARG A 529 -42.13 -4.12 -13.37
C ARG A 529 -41.50 -2.75 -13.17
N PHE A 530 -41.14 -2.06 -14.23
CA PHE A 530 -40.55 -0.72 -14.19
C PHE A 530 -41.41 0.24 -15.01
N GLU A 531 -41.64 1.45 -14.53
CA GLU A 531 -42.27 2.53 -15.32
C GLU A 531 -41.20 3.25 -16.15
N GLY A 532 -41.40 3.27 -17.46
CA GLY A 532 -40.56 4.04 -18.38
C GLY A 532 -40.84 5.55 -18.31
N PRO A 533 -39.98 6.38 -18.93
CA PRO A 533 -40.16 7.84 -19.01
C PRO A 533 -41.49 8.29 -19.66
N ASP A 534 -42.13 7.39 -20.38
CA ASP A 534 -43.40 7.50 -21.09
C ASP A 534 -44.61 7.02 -20.27
N GLY A 535 -44.44 6.68 -18.99
CA GLY A 535 -45.51 6.25 -18.08
C GLY A 535 -46.04 4.84 -18.34
N LYS A 536 -45.39 4.09 -19.24
CA LYS A 536 -45.76 2.69 -19.55
C LYS A 536 -44.99 1.73 -18.68
N THR A 537 -45.70 0.82 -18.01
CA THR A 537 -45.09 -0.24 -17.22
C THR A 537 -44.54 -1.35 -18.12
N GLN A 538 -43.23 -1.59 -18.08
CA GLN A 538 -42.56 -2.68 -18.79
C GLN A 538 -42.30 -3.86 -17.84
N ARG A 539 -42.59 -5.08 -18.31
CA ARG A 539 -42.32 -6.33 -17.58
C ARG A 539 -40.92 -6.81 -17.90
N HIS A 540 -40.09 -6.97 -16.87
CA HIS A 540 -38.78 -7.60 -16.95
C HIS A 540 -38.84 -8.97 -16.27
N GLU A 541 -38.45 -10.02 -16.99
CA GLU A 541 -38.40 -11.40 -16.47
C GLU A 541 -36.97 -11.88 -16.48
N MET A 542 -36.48 -12.33 -15.33
CA MET A 542 -35.12 -12.82 -15.15
C MET A 542 -35.16 -14.27 -14.67
N LYS A 543 -34.45 -15.17 -15.35
CA LYS A 543 -34.29 -16.56 -14.91
C LYS A 543 -33.33 -16.57 -13.71
N LEU A 544 -33.67 -17.33 -12.67
CA LEU A 544 -32.80 -17.53 -11.52
C LEU A 544 -31.66 -18.46 -11.93
N HIS A 545 -30.43 -18.05 -11.60
CA HIS A 545 -29.22 -18.82 -11.80
C HIS A 545 -28.71 -19.29 -10.44
N SER A 546 -28.26 -20.55 -10.38
CA SER A 546 -27.56 -21.08 -9.22
C SER A 546 -26.07 -20.90 -9.40
N PHE A 547 -25.42 -20.34 -8.38
CA PHE A 547 -23.98 -20.40 -8.23
C PHE A 547 -23.68 -21.37 -7.10
N SER A 548 -22.90 -22.40 -7.38
CA SER A 548 -22.46 -23.39 -6.40
C SER A 548 -20.95 -23.50 -6.45
N HIS A 549 -20.34 -23.56 -5.28
CA HIS A 549 -18.91 -23.83 -5.11
C HIS A 549 -18.77 -25.06 -4.22
N SER A 550 -17.92 -26.01 -4.62
CA SER A 550 -17.59 -27.21 -3.84
C SER A 550 -16.11 -27.17 -3.48
N ILE A 551 -15.77 -27.54 -2.25
CA ILE A 551 -14.40 -27.62 -1.75
C ILE A 551 -14.20 -29.01 -1.17
N GLU A 552 -13.06 -29.64 -1.44
CA GLU A 552 -12.70 -30.92 -0.82
C GLU A 552 -12.27 -30.68 0.64
N SER A 553 -12.83 -31.47 1.57
CA SER A 553 -12.47 -31.42 2.98
C SER A 553 -11.42 -32.51 3.28
N PRO A 554 -10.38 -32.22 4.11
CA PRO A 554 -9.38 -33.22 4.46
C PRO A 554 -10.01 -34.42 5.19
N ARG A 555 -9.77 -35.64 4.70
CA ARG A 555 -10.35 -36.87 5.27
C ARG A 555 -9.95 -37.13 6.72
N LEU A 556 -8.67 -36.97 7.06
CA LEU A 556 -8.15 -37.21 8.40
C LEU A 556 -8.56 -36.14 9.41
N ASP A 557 -9.00 -34.95 8.97
CA ASP A 557 -9.61 -33.96 9.87
C ASP A 557 -10.95 -34.49 10.45
N ILE A 558 -11.58 -35.46 9.79
CA ILE A 558 -12.78 -36.14 10.27
C ILE A 558 -12.44 -37.40 11.05
N LEU A 559 -11.48 -38.19 10.55
CA LEU A 559 -11.17 -39.52 11.09
C LEU A 559 -10.19 -39.47 12.28
N GLU A 560 -9.13 -38.68 12.17
CA GLU A 560 -7.98 -38.62 13.09
C GLU A 560 -7.50 -37.16 13.29
N PRO A 561 -8.38 -36.24 13.74
CA PRO A 561 -8.09 -34.80 13.75
C PRO A 561 -6.88 -34.42 14.60
N PHE A 562 -6.66 -35.13 15.72
CA PHE A 562 -5.54 -34.85 16.62
C PHE A 562 -4.19 -35.22 16.00
N ASP A 563 -4.11 -36.38 15.36
CA ASP A 563 -2.85 -36.86 14.76
C ASP A 563 -2.49 -36.03 13.52
N LEU A 564 -3.49 -35.64 12.72
CA LEU A 564 -3.30 -34.71 11.61
C LEU A 564 -2.81 -33.35 12.10
N ASP A 565 -3.50 -32.71 13.06
CA ASP A 565 -3.10 -31.40 13.59
C ASP A 565 -1.70 -31.45 14.24
N TYR A 566 -1.39 -32.51 15.00
CA TYR A 566 -0.07 -32.73 15.58
C TYR A 566 1.01 -32.84 14.49
N THR A 567 0.78 -33.65 13.45
CA THR A 567 1.71 -33.84 12.33
C THR A 567 1.97 -32.53 11.61
N LEU A 568 0.93 -31.76 11.28
CA LEU A 568 1.07 -30.47 10.62
C LEU A 568 1.83 -29.45 11.48
N ARG A 569 1.59 -29.44 12.80
CA ARG A 569 2.36 -28.60 13.74
C ARG A 569 3.82 -28.99 13.81
N LEU A 570 4.12 -30.30 13.86
CA LEU A 570 5.48 -30.80 13.85
C LEU A 570 6.20 -30.32 12.58
N PHE A 571 5.57 -30.49 11.42
CA PHE A 571 6.10 -30.06 10.13
C PHE A 571 6.40 -28.55 10.09
N ARG A 572 5.49 -27.72 10.64
CA ARG A 572 5.69 -26.26 10.78
C ARG A 572 6.82 -25.90 11.76
N ALA A 573 7.05 -26.72 12.78
CA ALA A 573 8.06 -26.49 13.81
C ALA A 573 9.45 -27.04 13.45
N MET A 574 9.56 -27.88 12.40
CA MET A 574 10.85 -28.43 11.96
C MET A 574 11.84 -27.32 11.63
N CYS A 575 13.06 -27.48 12.15
CA CYS A 575 14.23 -26.67 11.84
C CYS A 575 15.48 -27.55 11.81
N MET A 576 16.52 -27.13 11.11
CA MET A 576 17.81 -27.80 11.20
C MET A 576 18.41 -27.54 12.58
N VAL A 577 18.65 -28.60 13.34
CA VAL A 577 19.45 -28.49 14.57
C VAL A 577 20.87 -28.17 14.15
N ALA A 578 21.39 -27.00 14.56
CA ALA A 578 22.81 -26.72 14.42
C ALA A 578 23.58 -27.86 15.07
N LYS A 579 24.45 -28.55 14.31
CA LYS A 579 25.40 -29.46 14.93
C LYS A 579 26.20 -28.65 15.96
N PRO A 580 26.28 -29.10 17.22
CA PRO A 580 26.98 -28.38 18.28
C PRO A 580 28.46 -28.16 17.96
#